data_AF-A0A534T1J3-F1
#
_entry.id   AF-A0A534T1J3-F1
#
_cell.length_a   1.000
_cell.length_b   1.000
_cell.length_c   1.000
_cell.angle_alpha   90.00
_cell.angle_beta   90.00
_cell.angle_gamma   90.00
#
_symmetry.space_group_name_H-M   'P 1'
#
loop_
_entity.id
_entity.type
_entity.pdbx_description
1 polymer ?
#
loop_
_entity_poly.entity_id
_entity_poly.type
_entity_poly.pdbx_seq_one_letter_code
_entity_poly.pdbx_strand_id
1 'polypeptide(L)'
;MGRGREVRDVVRRLGRNRLGAPFDREDERNRGRGARRDRNGVRLAPRPELGSVSQRLEARLRVRYWGTSARIDGTRSLRQLPTPVRSSRLVVALVAIAATVRADPPPALIGSTEDGRLLLFQADRPEAARTVRPSGLSGRLVGIDSRPADGHLYGLTTSNDLYRIDPATGASTLVSTLTVPFDGDLRSGVAFNPQADRLRLVSADGQNLRVNVVLGATAVDTPLAYAPSDRNAGKRPRIAGAAYTNMVRDAPTTKLFEIDAEHDVLVLQDPPNDGLLTTIGALDADFASLSGFTIVTDAGGADRAYAATAGTLYTIDLTTGHATPVGPIGDPPVPLVSLAAVPGGRAP
;
A
#
# COMPACT_ATOMS: atom_id res chain seq x y z
N MET A 1 -22.67 2.31 -81.63
CA MET A 1 -21.48 2.98 -81.05
C MET A 1 -20.80 1.96 -80.13
N GLY A 2 -19.58 1.45 -80.25
CA GLY A 2 -18.46 1.54 -81.19
C GLY A 2 -17.27 0.72 -80.64
N ARG A 3 -16.84 -0.30 -81.41
CA ARG A 3 -15.47 -0.89 -81.62
C ARG A 3 -14.59 -1.47 -80.46
N GLY A 4 -14.06 -2.68 -80.74
CA GLY A 4 -12.69 -3.18 -80.42
C GLY A 4 -12.62 -4.44 -79.53
N ARG A 5 -12.43 -5.70 -80.03
CA ARG A 5 -11.15 -6.44 -80.30
C ARG A 5 -10.10 -6.34 -79.17
N GLU A 6 -9.33 -7.33 -78.71
CA GLU A 6 -8.98 -8.72 -79.06
C GLU A 6 -8.08 -9.27 -77.91
N VAL A 7 -8.24 -10.54 -77.53
CA VAL A 7 -7.23 -11.62 -77.38
C VAL A 7 -5.80 -11.32 -76.87
N ARG A 8 -5.32 -12.06 -75.83
CA ARG A 8 -4.04 -12.83 -75.84
C ARG A 8 -3.81 -13.74 -74.61
N ASP A 9 -3.44 -14.99 -74.93
CA ASP A 9 -3.08 -16.15 -74.09
C ASP A 9 -1.68 -16.05 -73.43
N VAL A 10 -1.51 -16.49 -72.16
CA VAL A 10 -0.93 -17.76 -71.60
C VAL A 10 0.57 -18.08 -71.89
N VAL A 11 1.32 -18.51 -70.84
CA VAL A 11 2.33 -19.63 -70.79
C VAL A 11 3.80 -19.32 -70.35
N ARG A 12 4.23 -19.94 -69.22
CA ARG A 12 5.57 -20.50 -68.78
C ARG A 12 6.81 -19.56 -68.65
N ARG A 13 7.94 -19.86 -67.96
CA ARG A 13 8.62 -21.09 -67.47
C ARG A 13 9.83 -20.78 -66.54
N LEU A 14 10.35 -21.83 -65.87
CA LEU A 14 11.74 -22.10 -65.34
C LEU A 14 12.04 -21.63 -63.89
N GLY A 15 12.75 -22.37 -63.03
CA GLY A 15 13.47 -23.65 -63.15
C GLY A 15 14.12 -24.07 -61.80
N ARG A 16 14.44 -25.37 -61.68
CA ARG A 16 15.05 -26.06 -60.53
C ARG A 16 16.52 -25.66 -60.27
N ASN A 17 16.98 -25.78 -59.01
CA ASN A 17 18.20 -26.52 -58.56
C ASN A 17 18.33 -26.38 -57.02
N ARG A 18 18.24 -27.43 -56.19
CA ARG A 18 19.20 -28.51 -55.83
C ARG A 18 20.36 -28.07 -54.93
N LEU A 19 20.64 -28.94 -53.94
CA LEU A 19 21.75 -29.01 -52.97
C LEU A 19 21.46 -28.28 -51.65
N GLY A 20 21.53 -28.87 -50.44
CA GLY A 20 22.00 -30.17 -50.01
C GLY A 20 22.85 -30.03 -48.74
N ALA A 21 22.23 -30.35 -47.59
CA ALA A 21 22.80 -30.91 -46.34
C ALA A 21 23.84 -30.08 -45.54
N PRO A 22 24.21 -30.49 -44.30
CA PRO A 22 23.32 -30.55 -43.12
C PRO A 22 23.97 -29.99 -41.83
N PHE A 23 23.17 -30.00 -40.76
CA PHE A 23 23.58 -29.91 -39.36
C PHE A 23 24.57 -31.03 -38.97
N ASP A 24 25.65 -30.66 -38.26
CA ASP A 24 26.44 -31.59 -37.45
C ASP A 24 26.31 -31.24 -35.96
N ARG A 25 25.99 -32.28 -35.19
CA ARG A 25 26.22 -32.39 -33.74
C ARG A 25 27.50 -33.20 -33.55
N GLU A 26 28.34 -32.82 -32.60
CA GLU A 26 29.12 -33.68 -31.69
C GLU A 26 29.89 -32.73 -30.73
N ASP A 27 29.55 -32.74 -29.45
CA ASP A 27 30.20 -33.50 -28.36
C ASP A 27 31.63 -33.02 -28.05
N GLU A 28 31.84 -32.46 -26.86
CA GLU A 28 32.64 -33.10 -25.81
C GLU A 28 32.90 -32.21 -24.60
N ARG A 29 33.05 -32.90 -23.48
CA ARG A 29 33.26 -32.38 -22.12
C ARG A 29 34.71 -31.93 -21.94
N ASN A 30 34.90 -31.07 -20.95
CA ASN A 30 35.91 -31.19 -19.87
C ASN A 30 36.94 -30.04 -19.75
N ARG A 31 37.05 -29.58 -18.49
CA ARG A 31 38.17 -28.85 -17.84
C ARG A 31 38.44 -27.39 -18.19
N GLY A 32 38.54 -26.59 -17.12
CA GLY A 32 39.54 -25.53 -17.08
C GLY A 32 39.12 -24.28 -16.32
N ARG A 33 39.51 -24.21 -15.05
CA ARG A 33 39.61 -22.94 -14.29
C ARG A 33 40.44 -21.94 -15.11
N GLY A 34 39.87 -20.79 -15.44
CA GLY A 34 40.57 -19.72 -16.13
C GLY A 34 40.02 -18.36 -15.72
N ALA A 35 40.81 -17.64 -14.92
CA ALA A 35 40.54 -16.25 -14.54
C ALA A 35 40.44 -15.37 -15.80
N ARG A 36 39.32 -14.66 -15.97
CA ARG A 36 39.19 -13.62 -16.99
C ARG A 36 39.75 -12.30 -16.46
N ARG A 37 40.81 -11.80 -17.11
CA ARG A 37 41.31 -10.42 -17.00
C ARG A 37 40.68 -9.56 -18.10
N ASP A 38 40.43 -8.29 -17.84
CA ASP A 38 40.00 -7.31 -18.82
C ASP A 38 41.18 -6.50 -19.40
N ARG A 39 40.90 -5.68 -20.43
CA ARG A 39 41.87 -5.09 -21.38
C ARG A 39 42.82 -4.03 -20.82
N ASN A 40 42.90 -3.80 -19.51
CA ASN A 40 43.77 -2.77 -18.91
C ASN A 40 44.75 -3.29 -17.84
N GLY A 41 44.97 -4.60 -17.70
CA GLY A 41 46.18 -5.11 -17.03
C GLY A 41 46.30 -4.90 -15.51
N VAL A 42 45.22 -4.53 -14.80
CA VAL A 42 45.23 -4.37 -13.33
C VAL A 42 44.67 -5.62 -12.64
N ARG A 43 45.33 -6.05 -11.55
CA ARG A 43 44.97 -7.23 -10.75
C ARG A 43 43.75 -6.91 -9.86
N LEU A 44 42.62 -7.57 -10.09
CA LEU A 44 41.43 -7.44 -9.23
C LEU A 44 41.65 -8.19 -7.91
N ALA A 45 41.41 -7.50 -6.78
CA ALA A 45 41.34 -8.11 -5.45
C ALA A 45 40.08 -9.00 -5.34
N PRO A 46 40.10 -10.08 -4.54
CA PRO A 46 38.94 -10.97 -4.40
C PRO A 46 37.76 -10.24 -3.74
N ARG A 47 36.56 -10.45 -4.28
CA ARG A 47 35.28 -9.94 -3.76
C ARG A 47 35.00 -10.50 -2.36
N PRO A 48 34.51 -9.71 -1.40
CA PRO A 48 33.92 -10.25 -0.18
C PRO A 48 32.58 -10.89 -0.50
N GLU A 49 32.37 -12.13 -0.07
CA GLU A 49 31.06 -12.78 -0.08
C GLU A 49 30.15 -12.08 0.94
N LEU A 50 29.03 -11.53 0.47
CA LEU A 50 27.97 -10.99 1.32
C LEU A 50 27.06 -12.14 1.74
N GLY A 51 27.41 -12.77 2.87
CA GLY A 51 26.53 -13.66 3.61
C GLY A 51 25.34 -12.90 4.21
N SER A 52 24.17 -13.52 4.11
CA SER A 52 22.88 -13.27 4.78
C SER A 52 22.76 -12.02 5.68
N VAL A 53 21.87 -11.11 5.27
CA VAL A 53 21.27 -10.06 6.10
C VAL A 53 20.35 -10.70 7.13
N SER A 54 20.91 -11.09 8.28
CA SER A 54 20.18 -11.40 9.50
C SER A 54 21.13 -11.25 10.68
N GLN A 55 21.38 -10.01 11.08
CA GLN A 55 21.89 -9.62 12.40
C GLN A 55 22.17 -8.12 12.40
N ARG A 56 21.30 -7.33 13.07
CA ARG A 56 21.64 -6.13 13.84
C ARG A 56 20.37 -5.51 14.44
N LEU A 57 19.92 -6.07 15.55
CA LEU A 57 19.40 -5.31 16.69
C LEU A 57 19.33 -6.23 17.92
N GLU A 58 20.42 -6.32 18.70
CA GLU A 58 20.32 -6.82 20.08
C GLU A 58 20.60 -5.66 21.04
N ALA A 59 19.54 -5.09 21.59
CA ALA A 59 19.61 -4.31 22.81
C ALA A 59 19.69 -5.28 24.00
N ARG A 60 20.88 -5.45 24.57
CA ARG A 60 21.09 -6.31 25.76
C ARG A 60 20.91 -5.52 27.04
N LEU A 61 19.74 -5.64 27.67
CA LEU A 61 19.56 -5.41 29.10
C LEU A 61 19.84 -6.72 29.85
N ARG A 62 21.04 -6.87 30.41
CA ARG A 62 21.36 -7.98 31.32
C ARG A 62 20.99 -7.60 32.75
N VAL A 63 19.87 -8.10 33.24
CA VAL A 63 19.61 -8.20 34.69
C VAL A 63 20.09 -9.58 35.14
N ARG A 64 21.12 -9.61 35.98
CA ARG A 64 21.73 -10.84 36.51
C ARG A 64 21.18 -11.08 37.92
N TYR A 65 20.38 -12.13 38.11
CA TYR A 65 20.10 -12.69 39.43
C TYR A 65 20.89 -13.98 39.59
N TRP A 66 21.75 -14.05 40.61
CA TRP A 66 22.37 -15.29 41.08
C TRP A 66 21.62 -15.74 42.33
N GLY A 67 20.83 -16.80 42.21
CA GLY A 67 20.27 -17.53 43.35
C GLY A 67 21.18 -18.69 43.70
N THR A 68 21.79 -18.65 44.89
CA THR A 68 22.56 -19.74 45.48
C THR A 68 21.61 -20.80 46.04
N SER A 69 21.78 -22.06 45.63
CA SER A 69 21.21 -23.22 46.30
C SER A 69 22.20 -23.72 47.36
N ALA A 70 21.80 -23.72 48.62
CA ALA A 70 22.57 -24.29 49.72
C ALA A 70 22.08 -25.71 50.03
N ARG A 71 23.02 -26.67 50.05
CA ARG A 71 22.91 -27.96 50.75
C ARG A 71 24.20 -28.16 51.52
N ILE A 72 24.14 -28.26 52.85
CA ILE A 72 25.16 -28.92 53.67
C ILE A 72 24.47 -29.67 54.81
N ASP A 73 24.80 -30.96 54.90
CA ASP A 73 24.48 -31.91 55.95
C ASP A 73 25.41 -31.77 57.18
N GLY A 74 24.87 -32.01 58.38
CA GLY A 74 25.51 -32.82 59.43
C GLY A 74 26.77 -32.35 60.20
N THR A 75 26.55 -31.97 61.47
CA THR A 75 27.38 -32.23 62.68
C THR A 75 28.63 -31.37 63.02
N ARG A 76 28.53 -30.53 64.08
CA ARG A 76 29.28 -30.57 65.36
C ARG A 76 29.26 -29.24 66.15
N SER A 77 28.99 -29.38 67.45
CA SER A 77 29.26 -28.56 68.65
C SER A 77 29.50 -27.04 68.62
N LEU A 78 28.66 -26.34 69.39
CA LEU A 78 28.76 -25.04 70.10
C LEU A 78 30.15 -24.40 70.27
N ARG A 79 30.25 -23.09 69.95
CA ARG A 79 30.90 -22.07 70.80
C ARG A 79 30.56 -20.61 70.36
N GLN A 80 29.94 -19.90 71.29
CA GLN A 80 30.00 -18.46 71.60
C GLN A 80 29.71 -17.41 70.50
N LEU A 81 28.56 -16.75 70.65
CA LEU A 81 28.24 -15.45 70.06
C LEU A 81 28.96 -14.31 70.82
N PRO A 82 29.44 -13.28 70.11
CA PRO A 82 29.28 -11.92 70.64
C PRO A 82 28.73 -10.93 69.60
N THR A 83 27.58 -10.35 69.97
CA THR A 83 27.04 -8.98 69.78
C THR A 83 27.04 -8.27 68.40
N PRO A 84 25.98 -7.48 68.12
CA PRO A 84 25.67 -6.99 66.78
C PRO A 84 26.41 -5.69 66.45
N VAL A 85 26.94 -5.57 65.23
CA VAL A 85 27.41 -4.28 64.71
C VAL A 85 26.67 -3.95 63.42
N ARG A 86 25.79 -2.96 63.54
CA ARG A 86 25.33 -2.00 62.53
C ARG A 86 24.87 -2.59 61.20
N SER A 87 23.57 -2.79 61.11
CA SER A 87 22.81 -2.87 59.86
C SER A 87 22.97 -1.58 59.03
N SER A 88 23.88 -1.60 58.06
CA SER A 88 23.93 -0.61 56.98
C SER A 88 22.76 -0.85 56.04
N ARG A 89 21.70 -0.03 56.15
CA ARG A 89 20.61 0.01 55.18
C ARG A 89 21.13 0.66 53.90
N LEU A 90 21.48 -0.15 52.91
CA LEU A 90 21.65 0.31 51.53
C LEU A 90 20.24 0.62 50.98
N VAL A 91 19.88 1.89 50.88
CA VAL A 91 18.68 2.31 50.15
C VAL A 91 19.05 2.34 48.67
N VAL A 92 18.73 1.28 47.93
CA VAL A 92 18.75 1.31 46.46
C VAL A 92 17.47 2.03 46.04
N ALA A 93 17.58 3.32 45.74
CA ALA A 93 16.49 4.06 45.10
C ALA A 93 16.38 3.58 43.65
N LEU A 94 15.43 2.67 43.40
CA LEU A 94 15.07 2.25 42.04
C LEU A 94 14.25 3.39 41.41
N VAL A 95 14.91 4.28 40.67
CA VAL A 95 14.21 5.24 39.82
C VAL A 95 13.68 4.48 38.60
N ALA A 96 12.41 4.08 38.65
CA ALA A 96 11.71 3.60 37.47
C ALA A 96 11.49 4.79 36.53
N ILE A 97 12.33 4.91 35.49
CA ILE A 97 12.04 5.80 34.38
C ILE A 97 10.90 5.14 33.59
N ALA A 98 9.66 5.51 33.91
CA ALA A 98 8.52 5.19 33.06
C ALA A 98 8.71 5.98 31.75
N ALA A 99 9.21 5.31 30.71
CA ALA A 99 9.12 5.85 29.37
C ALA A 99 7.64 5.99 29.03
N THR A 100 7.12 7.21 29.05
CA THR A 100 5.81 7.49 28.49
C THR A 100 5.91 7.29 26.99
N VAL A 101 5.53 6.10 26.50
CA VAL A 101 5.19 5.92 25.09
C VAL A 101 3.99 6.83 24.86
N ARG A 102 4.24 8.01 24.30
CA ARG A 102 3.16 8.90 23.89
C ARG A 102 2.47 8.18 22.73
N ALA A 103 1.26 7.68 22.96
CA ALA A 103 0.43 7.21 21.87
C ALA A 103 0.24 8.39 20.90
N ASP A 104 0.52 8.15 19.62
CA ASP A 104 0.26 9.16 18.60
C ASP A 104 -1.23 9.48 18.59
N PRO A 105 -1.59 10.78 18.44
CA PRO A 105 -2.99 11.16 18.40
C PRO A 105 -3.69 10.40 17.27
N PRO A 106 -4.97 10.05 17.45
CA PRO A 106 -5.76 9.44 16.39
C PRO A 106 -5.74 10.35 15.15
N PRO A 107 -5.62 9.78 13.95
CA PRO A 107 -5.60 10.56 12.73
C PRO A 107 -6.98 11.19 12.48
N ALA A 108 -6.95 12.38 11.89
CA ALA A 108 -8.11 12.99 11.30
C ALA A 108 -8.36 12.39 9.92
N LEU A 109 -9.61 11.99 9.67
CA LEU A 109 -10.06 11.38 8.43
C LEU A 109 -11.12 12.26 7.77
N ILE A 110 -11.19 12.15 6.45
CA ILE A 110 -12.19 12.82 5.62
C ILE A 110 -12.76 11.84 4.60
N GLY A 111 -14.08 11.78 4.50
CA GLY A 111 -14.77 10.94 3.54
C GLY A 111 -15.74 11.71 2.67
N SER A 112 -15.93 11.29 1.42
CA SER A 112 -16.99 11.80 0.55
C SER A 112 -18.26 10.96 0.69
N THR A 113 -19.43 11.58 0.55
CA THR A 113 -20.73 10.90 0.55
C THR A 113 -21.35 10.89 -0.84
N GLU A 114 -22.32 10.01 -1.06
CA GLU A 114 -23.03 9.90 -2.35
C GLU A 114 -23.79 11.19 -2.70
N ASP A 115 -24.30 11.90 -1.70
CA ASP A 115 -24.94 13.21 -1.86
C ASP A 115 -23.94 14.37 -2.02
N GLY A 116 -22.66 14.06 -2.22
CA GLY A 116 -21.62 15.02 -2.58
C GLY A 116 -21.10 15.88 -1.41
N ARG A 117 -21.32 15.47 -0.17
CA ARG A 117 -20.74 16.13 1.03
C ARG A 117 -19.38 15.52 1.37
N LEU A 118 -18.65 16.23 2.21
CA LEU A 118 -17.47 15.73 2.90
C LEU A 118 -17.79 15.61 4.40
N LEU A 119 -17.37 14.51 5.02
CA LEU A 119 -17.44 14.29 6.45
C LEU A 119 -16.03 14.24 7.02
N LEU A 120 -15.72 15.12 7.97
CA LEU A 120 -14.45 15.16 8.67
C LEU A 120 -14.63 14.69 10.10
N PHE A 121 -13.81 13.75 10.55
CA PHE A 121 -13.91 13.17 11.89
C PHE A 121 -12.54 12.69 12.38
N GLN A 122 -12.42 12.47 13.69
CA GLN A 122 -11.25 11.80 14.27
C GLN A 122 -11.50 10.30 14.27
N ALA A 123 -10.47 9.51 13.97
CA ALA A 123 -10.62 8.05 13.86
C ALA A 123 -11.08 7.37 15.17
N ASP A 124 -10.86 7.98 16.33
CA ASP A 124 -11.32 7.46 17.63
C ASP A 124 -12.72 7.95 18.03
N ARG A 125 -13.30 8.89 17.27
CA ARG A 125 -14.65 9.45 17.47
C ARG A 125 -15.35 9.68 16.14
N PRO A 126 -15.56 8.63 15.33
CA PRO A 126 -16.16 8.76 14.00
C PRO A 126 -17.59 9.31 14.04
N GLU A 127 -18.30 9.16 15.15
CA GLU A 127 -19.65 9.69 15.35
C GLU A 127 -19.68 11.23 15.40
N ALA A 128 -18.59 11.86 15.82
CA ALA A 128 -18.44 13.31 15.92
C ALA A 128 -18.01 13.95 14.59
N ALA A 129 -18.72 13.62 13.51
CA ALA A 129 -18.36 14.08 12.16
C ALA A 129 -18.87 15.49 11.85
N ARG A 130 -17.98 16.36 11.38
CA ARG A 130 -18.30 17.67 10.81
C ARG A 130 -18.59 17.53 9.32
N THR A 131 -19.71 18.08 8.87
CA THR A 131 -20.06 18.13 7.44
C THR A 131 -19.46 19.39 6.78
N VAL A 132 -18.89 19.22 5.59
CA VAL A 132 -18.47 20.29 4.67
C VAL A 132 -19.11 20.03 3.31
N ARG A 133 -19.56 21.10 2.62
CA ARG A 133 -20.09 21.00 1.26
C ARG A 133 -19.07 21.56 0.26
N PRO A 134 -18.51 20.72 -0.62
CA PRO A 134 -17.71 21.18 -1.74
C PRO A 134 -18.46 22.21 -2.60
N SER A 135 -17.73 23.18 -3.13
CA SER A 135 -18.23 24.22 -4.02
C SER A 135 -17.27 24.42 -5.19
N GLY A 136 -17.78 24.79 -6.38
CA GLY A 136 -16.96 24.98 -7.58
C GLY A 136 -16.61 23.70 -8.36
N LEU A 137 -17.12 22.54 -7.95
CA LEU A 137 -16.97 21.28 -8.69
C LEU A 137 -17.85 21.24 -9.95
N SER A 138 -17.33 20.64 -11.01
CA SER A 138 -18.11 20.15 -12.14
C SER A 138 -18.53 18.69 -11.87
N GLY A 139 -19.83 18.42 -11.75
CA GLY A 139 -20.32 17.06 -11.48
C GLY A 139 -20.12 16.58 -10.03
N ARG A 140 -20.36 15.28 -9.80
CA ARG A 140 -20.29 14.64 -8.47
C ARG A 140 -18.89 14.12 -8.20
N LEU A 141 -18.46 14.09 -6.93
CA LEU A 141 -17.22 13.41 -6.55
C LEU A 141 -17.32 11.90 -6.78
N VAL A 142 -16.34 11.38 -7.53
CA VAL A 142 -16.07 9.95 -7.69
C VAL A 142 -15.30 9.43 -6.48
N GLY A 143 -14.28 10.16 -6.04
CA GLY A 143 -13.48 9.83 -4.87
C GLY A 143 -12.49 10.93 -4.53
N ILE A 144 -11.92 10.87 -3.33
CA ILE A 144 -10.93 11.80 -2.82
C ILE A 144 -9.69 11.08 -2.30
N ASP A 145 -8.54 11.74 -2.39
CA ASP A 145 -7.36 11.35 -1.62
C ASP A 145 -6.41 12.54 -1.38
N SER A 146 -5.56 12.42 -0.36
CA SER A 146 -4.58 13.43 0.01
C SER A 146 -3.24 13.18 -0.66
N ARG A 147 -2.68 14.20 -1.31
CA ARG A 147 -1.40 14.11 -2.00
C ARG A 147 -0.24 14.45 -1.06
N PRO A 148 0.64 13.50 -0.67
CA PRO A 148 1.71 13.80 0.28
C PRO A 148 2.75 14.79 -0.25
N ALA A 149 2.92 14.84 -1.58
CA ALA A 149 3.86 15.73 -2.26
C ALA A 149 3.48 17.23 -2.22
N ASP A 150 2.27 17.61 -1.83
CA ASP A 150 1.94 19.02 -1.60
C ASP A 150 1.05 19.27 -0.38
N GLY A 151 0.53 18.23 0.27
CA GLY A 151 -0.31 18.34 1.45
C GLY A 151 -1.71 18.88 1.15
N HIS A 152 -2.25 18.64 -0.05
CA HIS A 152 -3.61 19.02 -0.39
C HIS A 152 -4.51 17.80 -0.60
N LEU A 153 -5.80 18.00 -0.34
CA LEU A 153 -6.84 17.06 -0.70
C LEU A 153 -7.21 17.25 -2.17
N TYR A 154 -7.26 16.15 -2.91
CA TYR A 154 -7.74 16.11 -4.29
C TYR A 154 -9.04 15.34 -4.38
N GLY A 155 -9.89 15.71 -5.33
CA GLY A 155 -11.09 14.97 -5.68
C GLY A 155 -11.21 14.82 -7.20
N LEU A 156 -11.56 13.62 -7.65
CA LEU A 156 -11.97 13.35 -9.03
C LEU A 156 -13.48 13.48 -9.13
N THR A 157 -13.99 14.08 -10.19
CA THR A 157 -15.44 14.15 -10.45
C THR A 157 -15.88 13.23 -11.58
N THR A 158 -17.19 13.03 -11.70
CA THR A 158 -17.83 12.29 -12.82
C THR A 158 -17.59 12.94 -14.18
N SER A 159 -17.16 14.21 -14.21
CA SER A 159 -16.75 14.91 -15.43
C SER A 159 -15.28 14.64 -15.81
N ASN A 160 -14.59 13.76 -15.07
CA ASN A 160 -13.16 13.50 -15.20
C ASN A 160 -12.27 14.71 -14.89
N ASP A 161 -12.80 15.65 -14.10
CA ASP A 161 -12.07 16.81 -13.64
C ASP A 161 -11.45 16.55 -12.27
N LEU A 162 -10.16 16.86 -12.15
CA LEU A 162 -9.41 16.81 -10.91
C LEU A 162 -9.41 18.17 -10.23
N TYR A 163 -9.89 18.20 -9.00
CA TYR A 163 -9.96 19.38 -8.18
C TYR A 163 -9.04 19.27 -6.98
N ARG A 164 -8.48 20.39 -6.58
CA ARG A 164 -7.93 20.59 -5.24
C ARG A 164 -9.03 21.15 -4.35
N ILE A 165 -9.27 20.54 -3.20
CA ILE A 165 -10.37 20.88 -2.31
C ILE A 165 -9.82 21.32 -0.97
N ASP A 166 -10.25 22.48 -0.48
CA ASP A 166 -9.98 22.90 0.89
C ASP A 166 -10.85 22.08 1.86
N PRO A 167 -10.27 21.26 2.76
CA PRO A 167 -11.04 20.41 3.67
C PRO A 167 -11.79 21.19 4.76
N ALA A 168 -11.38 22.43 5.05
CA ALA A 168 -12.03 23.27 6.04
C ALA A 168 -13.30 23.94 5.47
N THR A 169 -13.20 24.49 4.26
CA THR A 169 -14.23 25.33 3.63
C THR A 169 -15.02 24.64 2.51
N GLY A 170 -14.45 23.61 1.88
CA GLY A 170 -15.02 22.97 0.69
C GLY A 170 -14.80 23.76 -0.60
N ALA A 171 -14.01 24.84 -0.59
CA ALA A 171 -13.68 25.54 -1.83
C ALA A 171 -12.84 24.64 -2.74
N SER A 172 -13.32 24.39 -3.96
CA SER A 172 -12.65 23.52 -4.94
C SER A 172 -12.08 24.34 -6.09
N THR A 173 -10.83 24.07 -6.46
CA THR A 173 -10.14 24.68 -7.62
C THR A 173 -9.81 23.60 -8.63
N LEU A 174 -10.25 23.77 -9.88
CA LEU A 174 -9.90 22.85 -10.98
C LEU A 174 -8.38 22.84 -11.17
N VAL A 175 -7.80 21.65 -11.28
CA VAL A 175 -6.37 21.43 -11.53
C VAL A 175 -6.16 20.99 -12.97
N SER A 176 -6.86 19.92 -13.38
CA SER A 176 -6.75 19.35 -14.72
C SER A 176 -7.96 18.48 -15.05
N THR A 177 -8.04 18.00 -16.29
CA THR A 177 -9.03 17.02 -16.75
C THR A 177 -8.29 15.80 -17.27
N LEU A 178 -8.77 14.58 -16.96
CA LEU A 178 -8.11 13.36 -17.40
C LEU A 178 -8.08 13.26 -18.94
N THR A 179 -6.94 12.89 -19.50
CA THR A 179 -6.81 12.63 -20.95
C THR A 179 -7.41 11.30 -21.39
N VAL A 180 -7.63 10.39 -20.43
CA VAL A 180 -8.36 9.13 -20.61
C VAL A 180 -9.47 9.11 -19.57
N PRO A 181 -10.74 8.96 -19.97
CA PRO A 181 -11.85 8.89 -19.02
C PRO A 181 -11.70 7.73 -18.04
N PHE A 182 -12.06 7.99 -16.78
CA PHE A 182 -12.24 6.99 -15.77
C PHE A 182 -13.72 6.61 -15.67
N ASP A 183 -14.02 5.33 -15.89
CA ASP A 183 -15.38 4.81 -16.00
C ASP A 183 -15.83 4.08 -14.72
N GLY A 184 -15.06 4.19 -13.63
CA GLY A 184 -15.32 3.43 -12.39
C GLY A 184 -16.44 3.93 -11.49
N ASP A 185 -16.95 5.15 -11.74
CA ASP A 185 -17.95 5.83 -10.89
C ASP A 185 -17.65 5.68 -9.39
N LEU A 186 -18.66 5.63 -8.51
CA LEU A 186 -18.51 5.55 -7.05
C LEU A 186 -17.92 4.22 -6.53
N ARG A 187 -17.73 3.21 -7.38
CA ARG A 187 -17.18 1.89 -7.01
C ARG A 187 -15.73 1.80 -7.47
N SER A 188 -14.88 2.57 -6.82
CA SER A 188 -13.51 2.80 -7.26
C SER A 188 -12.54 3.01 -6.11
N GLY A 189 -11.26 2.75 -6.39
CA GLY A 189 -10.15 3.21 -5.57
C GLY A 189 -9.50 4.43 -6.20
N VAL A 190 -9.30 5.47 -5.38
CA VAL A 190 -8.62 6.72 -5.76
C VAL A 190 -7.49 6.92 -4.75
N ALA A 191 -6.22 6.80 -5.17
CA ALA A 191 -5.11 6.76 -4.24
C ALA A 191 -3.82 7.36 -4.79
N PHE A 192 -3.18 8.28 -4.06
CA PHE A 192 -1.85 8.79 -4.39
C PHE A 192 -0.76 7.82 -3.99
N ASN A 193 0.15 7.55 -4.91
CA ASN A 193 1.41 6.89 -4.61
C ASN A 193 2.44 7.93 -4.17
N PRO A 194 2.88 7.97 -2.89
CA PRO A 194 3.83 8.97 -2.40
C PRO A 194 5.25 8.83 -2.97
N GLN A 195 5.63 7.64 -3.46
CA GLN A 195 6.94 7.42 -4.10
C GLN A 195 6.94 7.94 -5.54
N ALA A 196 5.89 7.62 -6.30
CA ALA A 196 5.80 7.98 -7.72
C ALA A 196 5.21 9.38 -7.95
N ASP A 197 4.56 9.94 -6.93
CA ASP A 197 3.76 11.17 -7.03
C ASP A 197 2.74 11.10 -8.18
N ARG A 198 2.00 9.99 -8.23
CA ARG A 198 0.96 9.74 -9.22
C ARG A 198 -0.32 9.30 -8.54
N LEU A 199 -1.46 9.72 -9.09
CA LEU A 199 -2.75 9.24 -8.67
C LEU A 199 -3.06 7.94 -9.39
N ARG A 200 -3.40 6.90 -8.64
CA ARG A 200 -3.93 5.62 -9.13
C ARG A 200 -5.45 5.71 -9.09
N LEU A 201 -6.09 5.30 -10.19
CA LEU A 201 -7.52 5.08 -10.26
C LEU A 201 -7.76 3.62 -10.63
N VAL A 202 -8.55 2.92 -9.82
CA VAL A 202 -8.96 1.54 -10.08
C VAL A 202 -10.47 1.43 -9.99
N SER A 203 -11.10 0.65 -10.87
CA SER A 203 -12.56 0.46 -10.85
C SER A 203 -12.96 -0.97 -10.50
N ALA A 204 -14.21 -1.13 -10.05
CA ALA A 204 -14.82 -2.45 -9.87
C ALA A 204 -14.91 -3.29 -11.17
N ASP A 205 -14.75 -2.68 -12.34
CA ASP A 205 -14.70 -3.37 -13.64
C ASP A 205 -13.27 -3.65 -14.13
N GLY A 206 -12.28 -3.35 -13.30
CA GLY A 206 -10.87 -3.69 -13.53
C GLY A 206 -10.10 -2.67 -14.35
N GLN A 207 -10.65 -1.46 -14.57
CA GLN A 207 -9.87 -0.37 -15.15
C GLN A 207 -8.75 0.00 -14.17
N ASN A 208 -7.55 0.24 -14.70
CA ASN A 208 -6.36 0.56 -13.91
C ASN A 208 -5.61 1.72 -14.57
N LEU A 209 -5.74 2.92 -14.02
CA LEU A 209 -5.18 4.14 -14.58
C LEU A 209 -4.15 4.76 -13.65
N ARG A 210 -3.14 5.39 -14.24
CA ARG A 210 -2.12 6.16 -13.54
C ARG A 210 -2.07 7.58 -14.10
N VAL A 211 -2.22 8.56 -13.22
CA VAL A 211 -2.47 9.96 -13.60
C VAL A 211 -1.39 10.88 -13.04
N ASN A 212 -0.90 11.78 -13.88
CA ASN A 212 -0.24 13.01 -13.45
C ASN A 212 -1.31 14.09 -13.23
N VAL A 213 -1.59 14.44 -11.98
CA VAL A 213 -2.70 15.32 -11.62
C VAL A 213 -2.53 16.78 -12.07
N VAL A 214 -1.31 17.23 -12.35
CA VAL A 214 -1.05 18.60 -12.82
C VAL A 214 -1.42 18.74 -14.29
N LEU A 215 -1.11 17.72 -15.09
CA LEU A 215 -1.34 17.75 -16.54
C LEU A 215 -2.64 17.05 -16.97
N GLY A 216 -3.26 16.26 -16.07
CA GLY A 216 -4.35 15.34 -16.42
C GLY A 216 -3.89 14.16 -17.28
N ALA A 217 -2.60 14.09 -17.62
CA ALA A 217 -2.03 13.05 -18.45
C ALA A 217 -2.21 11.69 -17.77
N THR A 218 -2.98 10.82 -18.44
CA THR A 218 -3.45 9.55 -17.91
C THR A 218 -2.90 8.41 -18.76
N ALA A 219 -2.22 7.47 -18.10
CA ALA A 219 -1.77 6.22 -18.68
C ALA A 219 -2.74 5.10 -18.31
N VAL A 220 -3.05 4.24 -19.29
CA VAL A 220 -3.79 2.99 -19.08
C VAL A 220 -2.77 1.89 -18.79
N ASP A 221 -2.83 1.32 -17.59
CA ASP A 221 -2.00 0.19 -17.18
C ASP A 221 -2.77 -1.13 -17.37
N THR A 222 -2.16 -2.28 -17.03
CA THR A 222 -2.81 -3.59 -17.21
C THR A 222 -4.07 -3.68 -16.35
N PRO A 223 -5.21 -4.17 -16.90
CA PRO A 223 -6.45 -4.32 -16.16
C PRO A 223 -6.31 -5.23 -14.94
N LEU A 224 -7.14 -5.00 -13.93
CA LEU A 224 -7.10 -5.78 -12.70
C LEU A 224 -7.47 -7.25 -12.93
N ALA A 225 -6.65 -8.13 -12.39
CA ALA A 225 -6.93 -9.56 -12.34
C ALA A 225 -6.24 -10.18 -11.13
N TYR A 226 -6.85 -11.20 -10.53
CA TYR A 226 -6.15 -12.03 -9.56
C TYR A 226 -4.98 -12.76 -10.23
N ALA A 227 -3.81 -12.78 -9.58
CA ALA A 227 -2.64 -13.47 -10.07
C ALA A 227 -2.94 -14.96 -10.30
N PRO A 228 -2.30 -15.63 -11.28
CA PRO A 228 -2.59 -17.04 -11.58
C PRO A 228 -2.37 -18.01 -10.41
N SER A 229 -1.48 -17.66 -9.46
CA SER A 229 -1.21 -18.43 -8.25
C SER A 229 -2.11 -18.04 -7.07
N ASP A 230 -2.94 -17.01 -7.21
CA ASP A 230 -3.82 -16.53 -6.15
C ASP A 230 -5.02 -17.47 -5.94
N ARG A 231 -5.52 -17.54 -4.70
CA ARG A 231 -6.70 -18.34 -4.36
C ARG A 231 -7.98 -17.89 -5.08
N ASN A 232 -8.05 -16.64 -5.52
CA ASN A 232 -9.15 -16.08 -6.29
C ASN A 232 -8.84 -16.01 -7.80
N ALA A 233 -7.80 -16.69 -8.29
CA ALA A 233 -7.47 -16.76 -9.71
C ALA A 233 -8.71 -17.12 -10.57
N GLY A 234 -8.90 -16.37 -11.66
CA GLY A 234 -10.04 -16.54 -12.57
C GLY A 234 -11.33 -15.86 -12.12
N LYS A 235 -11.42 -15.37 -10.88
CA LYS A 235 -12.53 -14.51 -10.44
C LYS A 235 -12.30 -13.07 -10.90
N ARG A 236 -13.38 -12.30 -11.05
CA ARG A 236 -13.33 -10.88 -11.43
C ARG A 236 -13.18 -10.03 -10.18
N PRO A 237 -12.13 -9.20 -10.05
CA PRO A 237 -12.01 -8.28 -8.92
C PRO A 237 -13.18 -7.28 -8.87
N ARG A 238 -13.58 -6.87 -7.66
CA ARG A 238 -14.60 -5.85 -7.42
C ARG A 238 -14.12 -4.84 -6.39
N ILE A 239 -13.22 -3.98 -6.85
CA ILE A 239 -12.54 -3.02 -5.98
C ILE A 239 -13.48 -1.90 -5.54
N ALA A 240 -13.52 -1.67 -4.24
CA ALA A 240 -14.31 -0.62 -3.60
C ALA A 240 -13.45 0.42 -2.87
N GLY A 241 -12.12 0.26 -2.84
CA GLY A 241 -11.22 1.22 -2.23
C GLY A 241 -9.76 0.82 -2.43
N ALA A 242 -8.86 1.81 -2.44
CA ALA A 242 -7.43 1.62 -2.62
C ALA A 242 -6.64 2.60 -1.77
N ALA A 243 -5.49 2.18 -1.23
CA ALA A 243 -4.62 3.03 -0.42
C ALA A 243 -3.16 2.58 -0.49
N TYR A 244 -2.23 3.54 -0.46
CA TYR A 244 -0.80 3.27 -0.42
C TYR A 244 -0.25 3.34 1.01
N THR A 245 0.74 2.49 1.31
CA THR A 245 1.58 2.61 2.51
C THR A 245 2.55 3.79 2.43
N ASN A 246 3.16 4.16 3.57
CA ASN A 246 4.16 5.23 3.66
C ASN A 246 3.66 6.57 3.09
N MET A 247 2.48 7.03 3.52
CA MET A 247 1.82 8.28 3.14
C MET A 247 2.52 9.54 3.69
N VAL A 248 3.81 9.63 3.40
CA VAL A 248 4.70 10.75 3.68
C VAL A 248 5.29 11.25 2.37
N ARG A 249 5.72 12.52 2.34
CA ARG A 249 6.39 13.10 1.19
C ARG A 249 7.67 12.32 0.84
N ASP A 250 7.89 12.10 -0.45
CA ASP A 250 9.08 11.46 -1.01
C ASP A 250 9.38 10.07 -0.40
N ALA A 251 8.31 9.29 -0.17
CA ALA A 251 8.43 7.95 0.41
C ALA A 251 9.39 7.07 -0.41
N PRO A 252 10.33 6.34 0.22
CA PRO A 252 11.33 5.55 -0.51
C PRO A 252 10.72 4.32 -1.19
N THR A 253 9.64 3.78 -0.62
CA THR A 253 8.93 2.58 -1.09
C THR A 253 7.45 2.70 -0.78
N THR A 254 6.60 2.13 -1.62
CA THR A 254 5.16 2.05 -1.38
C THR A 254 4.62 0.68 -1.76
N LYS A 255 3.48 0.32 -1.18
CA LYS A 255 2.66 -0.83 -1.55
C LYS A 255 1.22 -0.38 -1.70
N LEU A 256 0.54 -0.86 -2.73
CA LEU A 256 -0.87 -0.56 -2.96
C LEU A 256 -1.74 -1.70 -2.41
N PHE A 257 -2.58 -1.36 -1.45
CA PHE A 257 -3.60 -2.25 -0.92
C PHE A 257 -4.97 -1.83 -1.45
N GLU A 258 -5.82 -2.82 -1.72
CA GLU A 258 -7.17 -2.60 -2.22
C GLU A 258 -8.16 -3.49 -1.48
N ILE A 259 -9.42 -3.02 -1.39
CA ILE A 259 -10.54 -3.78 -0.85
C ILE A 259 -11.35 -4.33 -2.01
N ASP A 260 -11.43 -5.66 -2.12
CA ASP A 260 -12.41 -6.33 -2.98
C ASP A 260 -13.67 -6.64 -2.17
N ALA A 261 -14.72 -5.88 -2.43
CA ALA A 261 -15.98 -5.93 -1.69
C ALA A 261 -16.90 -7.09 -2.11
N GLU A 262 -16.66 -7.74 -3.26
CA GLU A 262 -17.45 -8.92 -3.65
C GLU A 262 -16.91 -10.19 -3.00
N HIS A 263 -15.59 -10.22 -2.77
CA HIS A 263 -14.91 -11.37 -2.18
C HIS A 263 -14.59 -11.20 -0.70
N ASP A 264 -14.88 -10.03 -0.12
CA ASP A 264 -14.56 -9.64 1.26
C ASP A 264 -13.10 -9.91 1.62
N VAL A 265 -12.18 -9.44 0.78
CA VAL A 265 -10.74 -9.63 0.99
C VAL A 265 -9.96 -8.34 0.85
N LEU A 266 -8.90 -8.24 1.65
CA LEU A 266 -7.80 -7.32 1.40
C LEU A 266 -6.86 -7.93 0.36
N VAL A 267 -6.50 -7.16 -0.65
CA VAL A 267 -5.55 -7.56 -1.70
C VAL A 267 -4.39 -6.58 -1.80
N LEU A 268 -3.26 -7.08 -2.29
CA LEU A 268 -2.05 -6.32 -2.60
C LEU A 268 -1.84 -6.29 -4.12
N GLN A 269 -1.57 -5.10 -4.66
CA GLN A 269 -1.17 -4.89 -6.05
C GLN A 269 0.27 -4.36 -6.10
N ASP A 270 1.23 -5.22 -6.42
CA ASP A 270 2.66 -4.87 -6.39
C ASP A 270 3.45 -5.63 -7.48
N PRO A 271 3.94 -4.96 -8.55
CA PRO A 271 3.82 -3.52 -8.82
C PRO A 271 2.42 -3.12 -9.35
N PRO A 272 1.93 -1.88 -9.06
CA PRO A 272 0.58 -1.45 -9.46
C PRO A 272 0.28 -1.44 -10.96
N ASN A 273 1.31 -1.27 -11.81
CA ASN A 273 1.10 -1.18 -13.25
C ASN A 273 0.77 -2.54 -13.89
N ASP A 274 1.08 -3.65 -13.20
CA ASP A 274 0.89 -5.00 -13.74
C ASP A 274 -0.56 -5.47 -13.58
N GLY A 275 -1.40 -4.77 -12.81
CA GLY A 275 -2.81 -5.14 -12.64
C GLY A 275 -3.04 -6.36 -11.74
N LEU A 276 -1.99 -7.09 -11.36
CA LEU A 276 -2.12 -8.36 -10.67
C LEU A 276 -2.37 -8.19 -9.17
N LEU A 277 -3.44 -8.82 -8.70
CA LEU A 277 -3.85 -8.83 -7.29
C LEU A 277 -3.42 -10.12 -6.61
N THR A 278 -2.81 -9.98 -5.43
CA THR A 278 -2.53 -11.08 -4.51
C THR A 278 -3.35 -10.90 -3.26
N THR A 279 -4.11 -11.90 -2.87
CA THR A 279 -4.98 -11.86 -1.70
C THR A 279 -4.14 -11.97 -0.42
N ILE A 280 -4.32 -11.02 0.50
CA ILE A 280 -3.69 -11.03 1.82
C ILE A 280 -4.49 -11.89 2.80
N GLY A 281 -5.79 -11.62 2.90
CA GLY A 281 -6.67 -12.34 3.82
C GLY A 281 -8.10 -11.85 3.75
N ALA A 282 -8.97 -12.51 4.51
CA ALA A 282 -10.38 -12.13 4.61
C ALA A 282 -10.53 -10.87 5.47
N LEU A 283 -11.52 -10.05 5.14
CA LEU A 283 -11.90 -8.90 5.97
C LEU A 283 -12.68 -9.34 7.21
N ASP A 284 -13.30 -10.53 7.19
CA ASP A 284 -14.17 -11.06 8.25
C ASP A 284 -15.36 -10.12 8.59
N ALA A 285 -15.75 -9.30 7.61
CA ALA A 285 -16.91 -8.43 7.57
C ALA A 285 -17.41 -8.32 6.12
N ASP A 286 -18.71 -8.11 5.94
CA ASP A 286 -19.37 -7.91 4.64
C ASP A 286 -19.21 -6.45 4.21
N PHE A 287 -18.36 -6.22 3.22
CA PHE A 287 -18.08 -4.87 2.72
C PHE A 287 -19.04 -4.52 1.59
N ALA A 288 -19.77 -3.42 1.77
CA ALA A 288 -20.61 -2.89 0.71
C ALA A 288 -19.79 -2.41 -0.49
N SER A 289 -20.40 -2.45 -1.68
CA SER A 289 -19.79 -1.94 -2.92
C SER A 289 -19.36 -0.47 -2.84
N LEU A 290 -20.00 0.28 -1.93
CA LEU A 290 -19.63 1.64 -1.60
C LEU A 290 -18.81 1.61 -0.31
N SER A 291 -17.51 1.81 -0.45
CA SER A 291 -16.58 1.80 0.67
C SER A 291 -15.48 2.85 0.46
N GLY A 292 -14.82 3.26 1.54
CA GLY A 292 -13.60 4.06 1.48
C GLY A 292 -12.44 3.31 2.12
N PHE A 293 -11.23 3.53 1.66
CA PHE A 293 -10.03 2.93 2.24
C PHE A 293 -8.88 3.93 2.25
N THR A 294 -8.20 4.06 3.39
CA THR A 294 -7.03 4.94 3.51
C THR A 294 -6.01 4.32 4.47
N ILE A 295 -4.74 4.61 4.22
CA ILE A 295 -3.63 4.23 5.10
C ILE A 295 -2.96 5.53 5.53
N VAL A 296 -2.77 5.71 6.84
CA VAL A 296 -2.00 6.83 7.39
C VAL A 296 -0.67 6.32 7.90
N THR A 297 0.37 7.11 7.73
CA THR A 297 1.69 6.85 8.34
C THR A 297 1.88 7.81 9.50
N ASP A 298 2.14 7.26 10.68
CA ASP A 298 2.35 8.05 11.89
C ASP A 298 3.74 8.70 11.95
N ALA A 299 4.02 9.48 13.00
CA ALA A 299 5.28 10.20 13.11
C ALA A 299 6.49 9.25 13.34
N GLY A 300 6.22 8.03 13.83
CA GLY A 300 7.19 6.95 13.97
C GLY A 300 7.43 6.16 12.68
N GLY A 301 6.66 6.41 11.62
CA GLY A 301 6.74 5.70 10.35
C GLY A 301 5.91 4.42 10.31
N ALA A 302 5.02 4.18 11.27
CA ALA A 302 4.14 3.02 11.25
C ALA A 302 2.84 3.32 10.49
N ASP A 303 2.42 2.38 9.65
CA ASP A 303 1.18 2.49 8.89
C ASP A 303 -0.02 1.98 9.70
N ARG A 304 -1.14 2.71 9.59
CA ARG A 304 -2.44 2.35 10.15
C ARG A 304 -3.50 2.46 9.07
N ALA A 305 -4.17 1.36 8.78
CA ALA A 305 -5.18 1.29 7.72
C ALA A 305 -6.59 1.42 8.29
N TYR A 306 -7.43 2.17 7.60
CA TYR A 306 -8.83 2.39 7.94
C TYR A 306 -9.70 2.18 6.71
N ALA A 307 -10.86 1.56 6.93
CA ALA A 307 -11.87 1.44 5.91
C ALA A 307 -13.23 1.91 6.44
N ALA A 308 -14.06 2.42 5.55
CA ALA A 308 -15.43 2.81 5.86
C ALA A 308 -16.37 2.03 4.97
N THR A 309 -17.35 1.34 5.56
CA THR A 309 -18.36 0.61 4.80
C THR A 309 -19.68 0.63 5.57
N ALA A 310 -20.81 0.74 4.85
CA ALA A 310 -22.16 0.81 5.43
C ALA A 310 -22.31 1.81 6.61
N GLY A 311 -21.56 2.92 6.58
CA GLY A 311 -21.59 3.94 7.63
C GLY A 311 -20.83 3.60 8.92
N THR A 312 -19.99 2.56 8.91
CA THR A 312 -19.12 2.17 10.02
C THR A 312 -17.66 2.29 9.63
N LEU A 313 -16.82 2.83 10.53
CA LEU A 313 -15.37 2.85 10.40
C LEU A 313 -14.77 1.55 10.94
N TYR A 314 -13.77 1.02 10.25
CA TYR A 314 -12.98 -0.16 10.63
C TYR A 314 -11.49 0.17 10.61
N THR A 315 -10.71 -0.46 11.48
CA THR A 315 -9.27 -0.64 11.26
C THR A 315 -9.03 -1.91 10.47
N ILE A 316 -8.06 -1.90 9.56
CA ILE A 316 -7.67 -3.07 8.77
C ILE A 316 -6.26 -3.51 9.15
N ASP A 317 -6.07 -4.79 9.43
CA ASP A 317 -4.73 -5.37 9.57
C ASP A 317 -4.15 -5.66 8.17
N LEU A 318 -3.10 -4.92 7.79
CA LEU A 318 -2.46 -5.07 6.48
C LEU A 318 -1.69 -6.39 6.28
N THR A 319 -1.49 -7.17 7.35
CA THR A 319 -0.82 -8.47 7.31
C THR A 319 -1.81 -9.61 7.18
N THR A 320 -2.96 -9.51 7.85
CA THR A 320 -3.95 -10.60 7.93
C THR A 320 -5.22 -10.32 7.13
N GLY A 321 -5.48 -9.08 6.74
CA GLY A 321 -6.72 -8.63 6.11
C GLY A 321 -7.84 -8.33 7.09
N HIS A 322 -7.77 -8.78 8.34
CA HIS A 322 -8.90 -8.72 9.28
C HIS A 322 -9.35 -7.29 9.57
N ALA A 323 -10.66 -7.03 9.41
CA ALA A 323 -11.30 -5.76 9.73
C ALA A 323 -11.83 -5.76 11.16
N THR A 324 -11.55 -4.73 11.94
CA THR A 324 -12.08 -4.56 13.30
C THR A 324 -12.92 -3.30 13.38
N PRO A 325 -14.20 -3.38 13.79
CA PRO A 325 -15.07 -2.21 13.85
C PRO A 325 -14.58 -1.21 14.90
N VAL A 326 -14.59 0.07 14.52
CA VAL A 326 -14.29 1.20 15.41
C VAL A 326 -15.58 1.84 15.90
N GLY A 327 -16.50 2.17 14.99
CA GLY A 327 -17.78 2.80 15.33
C GLY A 327 -18.50 3.45 14.15
N PRO A 328 -19.74 3.93 14.35
CA PRO A 328 -20.52 4.60 13.31
C PRO A 328 -19.89 5.94 12.90
N ILE A 329 -19.98 6.28 11.61
CA ILE A 329 -19.51 7.55 11.05
C ILE A 329 -20.67 8.55 10.99
N GLY A 330 -20.61 9.57 11.83
CA GLY A 330 -21.71 10.52 12.03
C GLY A 330 -22.86 9.97 12.89
N ASP A 331 -23.76 10.87 13.26
CA ASP A 331 -24.99 10.55 13.99
C ASP A 331 -26.18 11.31 13.36
N PRO A 332 -27.07 10.63 12.60
CA PRO A 332 -27.08 9.19 12.32
C PRO A 332 -25.92 8.74 11.41
N PRO A 333 -25.61 7.41 11.36
CA PRO A 333 -24.52 6.88 10.53
C PRO A 333 -24.69 7.19 9.04
N VAL A 334 -23.61 7.59 8.36
CA VAL A 334 -23.60 7.98 6.95
C VAL A 334 -22.63 7.11 6.14
N PRO A 335 -23.10 6.39 5.09
CA PRO A 335 -22.22 5.68 4.17
C PRO A 335 -21.27 6.63 3.43
N LEU A 336 -20.02 6.18 3.25
CA LEU A 336 -18.99 6.93 2.52
C LEU A 336 -18.71 6.27 1.18
N VAL A 337 -18.48 7.11 0.16
CA VAL A 337 -18.00 6.75 -1.19
C VAL A 337 -16.50 6.55 -1.21
N SER A 338 -15.76 7.36 -0.45
CA SER A 338 -14.30 7.25 -0.36
C SER A 338 -13.83 7.80 0.99
N LEU A 339 -12.59 7.50 1.35
CA LEU A 339 -11.99 7.87 2.62
C LEU A 339 -10.53 8.26 2.39
N ALA A 340 -10.08 9.33 3.03
CA ALA A 340 -8.72 9.82 2.96
C ALA A 340 -8.25 10.35 4.33
N ALA A 341 -6.94 10.46 4.51
CA ALA A 341 -6.37 11.20 5.63
C ALA A 341 -6.58 12.70 5.43
N VAL A 342 -6.89 13.46 6.48
CA VAL A 342 -6.89 14.93 6.40
C VAL A 342 -5.44 15.42 6.27
N PRO A 343 -5.09 16.24 5.27
CA PRO A 343 -3.75 16.77 5.14
C PRO A 343 -3.32 17.56 6.40
N GLY A 344 -2.11 17.32 6.88
CA GLY A 344 -1.58 17.99 8.08
C GLY A 344 -2.10 17.44 9.43
N GLY A 345 -2.89 16.36 9.41
CA GLY A 345 -3.18 15.54 10.59
C GLY A 345 -4.05 16.17 11.68
N ARG A 346 -4.70 17.31 11.41
CA ARG A 346 -5.60 17.96 12.36
C ARG A 346 -6.96 18.17 11.74
N ALA A 347 -7.97 17.44 12.23
CA ALA A 347 -9.34 17.92 12.17
C ALA A 347 -9.47 19.06 13.19
N PRO A 348 -10.23 20.12 12.86
CA PRO A 348 -10.35 21.31 13.71
C PRO A 348 -10.90 20.99 15.11
#